data_AF-A0A7K9LNC6-F1
#
_entry.id   AF-A0A7K9LNC6-F1
#
_cell.length_a   1.000
_cell.length_b   1.000
_cell.length_c   1.000
_cell.angle_alpha   90.00
_cell.angle_beta   90.00
_cell.angle_gamma   90.00
#
_symmetry.space_group_name_H-M   'P 1'
#
loop_
_entity.id
_entity.type
_entity.pdbx_description
1 polymer ?
#
loop_
_entity_poly.entity_id
_entity_poly.type
_entity_poly.pdbx_seq_one_letter_code
_entity_poly.pdbx_strand_id
1 'polypeptide(L)'
;VNDNPLQYMLTLSGTLRLPKIGFHPPFLMLMPVPLDVETEAVVTIIPQDFIRPSQIRVKLPELELPDGTRTCPFSVQFPEGQDIVLSSDGTSNELTCRISFRSSKPMSFLREMLFIDEEDN
;
A
#
# COMPACT_ATOMS: atom_id res chain seq x y z
N VAL A 1 46.61 -18.58 -43.40
CA VAL A 1 45.39 -17.76 -43.29
C VAL A 1 44.63 -18.30 -42.11
N ASN A 2 44.65 -17.58 -40.98
CA ASN A 2 43.96 -17.97 -39.76
C ASN A 2 43.03 -16.80 -39.39
N ASP A 3 41.92 -16.71 -40.12
CA ASP A 3 40.86 -15.75 -39.89
C ASP A 3 39.95 -16.31 -38.80
N ASN A 4 40.20 -15.94 -37.54
CA ASN A 4 39.23 -16.17 -36.49
C ASN A 4 39.00 -14.86 -35.74
N PRO A 5 38.03 -14.04 -36.16
CA PRO A 5 37.71 -12.84 -35.42
C PRO A 5 36.88 -13.33 -34.24
N LEU A 6 37.54 -13.54 -33.09
CA LEU A 6 36.84 -13.57 -31.81
C LEU A 6 36.30 -12.15 -31.57
N GLN A 7 35.26 -11.81 -32.33
CA GLN A 7 34.53 -10.56 -32.26
C GLN A 7 34.05 -10.42 -30.82
N TYR A 8 34.46 -9.33 -30.19
CA TYR A 8 34.16 -8.98 -28.80
C TYR A 8 32.65 -9.07 -28.55
N MET A 9 32.20 -10.24 -28.08
CA MET A 9 30.78 -10.51 -27.89
C MET A 9 30.36 -9.95 -26.54
N LEU A 10 29.74 -8.78 -26.56
CA LEU A 10 29.17 -8.15 -25.39
C LEU A 10 27.78 -8.75 -25.13
N THR A 11 27.62 -9.42 -24.00
CA THR A 11 26.30 -9.88 -23.54
C THR A 11 25.71 -8.81 -22.62
N LEU A 12 24.55 -8.28 -23.02
CA LEU A 12 23.79 -7.32 -22.23
C LEU A 12 22.63 -8.04 -21.52
N SER A 13 22.40 -7.70 -20.26
CA SER A 13 21.24 -8.16 -19.50
C SER A 13 20.70 -7.01 -18.64
N GLY A 14 19.41 -7.09 -18.32
CA GLY A 14 18.73 -6.12 -17.47
C GLY A 14 17.51 -6.75 -16.81
N THR A 15 17.07 -6.19 -15.69
CA THR A 15 15.87 -6.62 -14.98
C THR A 15 15.02 -5.41 -14.66
N LEU A 16 13.76 -5.43 -15.10
CA LEU A 16 12.77 -4.43 -14.70
C LEU A 16 12.20 -4.84 -13.34
N ARG A 17 12.15 -3.88 -12.42
CA ARG A 17 11.45 -4.03 -11.15
C ARG A 17 10.11 -3.34 -11.26
N LEU A 18 9.06 -4.05 -10.85
CA LEU A 18 7.73 -3.45 -10.73
C LEU A 18 7.67 -2.64 -9.43
N PRO A 19 6.97 -1.50 -9.43
CA PRO A 19 6.65 -0.77 -8.21
C PRO A 19 5.99 -1.69 -7.17
N LYS A 20 6.36 -1.52 -5.91
CA LYS A 20 5.84 -2.32 -4.80
C LYS A 20 5.61 -1.44 -3.58
N ILE A 21 4.63 -1.83 -2.79
CA ILE A 21 4.31 -1.17 -1.53
C ILE A 21 4.52 -2.15 -0.39
N GLY A 22 5.36 -1.78 0.57
CA GLY A 22 5.50 -2.43 1.87
C GLY A 22 4.68 -1.73 2.95
N PHE A 23 4.41 -2.43 4.04
CA PHE A 23 3.67 -1.90 5.19
C PHE A 23 4.37 -2.24 6.51
N HIS A 24 4.38 -1.28 7.43
CA HIS A 24 4.81 -1.48 8.81
C HIS A 24 3.78 -0.88 9.80
N PRO A 25 3.12 -1.70 10.63
CA PRO A 25 3.16 -3.16 10.65
C PRO A 25 2.55 -3.79 9.36
N PRO A 26 2.88 -5.05 9.03
CA PRO A 26 2.38 -5.71 7.82
C PRO A 26 0.90 -6.14 7.90
N PHE A 27 0.32 -6.17 9.10
CA PHE A 27 -1.09 -6.41 9.35
C PHE A 27 -1.54 -5.64 10.58
N LEU A 28 -2.82 -5.27 10.63
CA LEU A 28 -3.44 -4.65 11.77
C LEU A 28 -4.36 -5.64 12.48
N MET A 29 -4.16 -5.76 13.79
CA MET A 29 -5.05 -6.50 14.68
C MET A 29 -5.61 -5.50 15.68
N LEU A 30 -6.89 -5.15 15.50
CA LEU A 30 -7.59 -4.32 16.47
C LEU A 30 -7.99 -5.21 17.65
N MET A 31 -7.59 -4.81 18.85
CA MET A 31 -8.12 -5.40 20.09
C MET A 31 -9.64 -5.17 20.13
N PRO A 32 -10.41 -5.96 20.90
CA PRO A 32 -11.84 -5.68 21.09
C PRO A 32 -12.04 -4.23 21.57
N VAL A 33 -12.82 -3.46 20.81
CA VAL A 33 -13.11 -2.05 21.09
C VAL A 33 -14.58 -1.85 21.42
N PRO A 34 -14.94 -0.84 22.24
CA PRO A 34 -16.33 -0.51 22.52
C PRO A 34 -17.08 -0.07 21.27
N LEU A 35 -18.41 -0.27 21.28
CA LEU A 35 -19.28 0.28 20.24
C LEU A 35 -19.25 1.81 20.25
N ASP A 36 -19.38 2.40 19.07
CA ASP A 36 -19.41 3.85 18.83
C ASP A 36 -18.17 4.63 19.29
N VAL A 37 -17.11 3.93 19.67
CA VAL A 37 -15.81 4.52 19.98
C VAL A 37 -14.90 4.37 18.78
N GLU A 38 -14.35 5.49 18.30
CA GLU A 38 -13.33 5.48 17.26
C GLU A 38 -12.01 4.98 17.84
N THR A 39 -11.40 4.04 17.14
CA THR A 39 -10.07 3.51 17.46
C THR A 39 -9.17 3.67 16.26
N GLU A 40 -7.97 4.20 16.49
CA GLU A 40 -7.00 4.48 15.44
C GLU A 40 -5.83 3.49 15.51
N ALA A 41 -5.33 3.11 14.33
CA ALA A 41 -4.06 2.45 14.14
C ALA A 41 -3.23 3.20 13.10
N VAL A 42 -1.92 3.24 13.31
CA VAL A 42 -0.99 3.90 12.39
C VAL A 42 -0.21 2.84 11.60
N VAL A 43 -0.14 3.02 10.29
CA VAL A 43 0.63 2.18 9.37
C VAL A 43 1.58 3.07 8.58
N THR A 44 2.84 2.68 8.52
CA THR A 44 3.83 3.25 7.61
C THR A 44 3.75 2.51 6.28
N ILE A 45 3.56 3.25 5.20
CA ILE A 45 3.61 2.77 3.83
C ILE A 45 5.02 3.01 3.30
N ILE A 46 5.63 1.97 2.71
CA ILE A 46 7.02 1.96 2.26
C ILE A 46 7.04 1.68 0.75
N PRO A 47 6.96 2.70 -0.11
CA PRO A 47 7.04 2.54 -1.55
C PRO A 47 8.45 2.11 -1.99
N GLN A 48 8.52 1.22 -2.97
CA GLN A 48 9.76 0.67 -3.52
C GLN A 48 9.68 0.57 -5.04
N ASP A 49 10.81 0.79 -5.70
CA ASP A 49 10.98 0.65 -7.15
C ASP A 49 10.03 1.55 -7.99
N PHE A 50 9.46 2.62 -7.40
CA PHE A 50 8.71 3.65 -8.14
C PHE A 50 9.65 4.50 -8.98
N ILE A 51 9.34 4.65 -10.27
CA ILE A 51 10.16 5.40 -11.24
C ILE A 51 9.59 6.79 -11.55
N ARG A 52 8.40 7.09 -11.07
CA ARG A 52 7.71 8.38 -11.19
C ARG A 52 7.04 8.74 -9.86
N PRO A 53 6.79 10.02 -9.59
CA PRO A 53 5.86 10.41 -8.54
C PRO A 53 4.48 9.80 -8.80
N SER A 54 3.85 9.32 -7.74
CA SER A 54 2.52 8.68 -7.79
C SER A 54 1.72 9.06 -6.56
N GLN A 55 0.40 9.03 -6.66
CA GLN A 55 -0.48 9.25 -5.51
C GLN A 55 -1.15 7.96 -5.06
N ILE A 56 -1.14 7.68 -3.75
CA ILE A 56 -1.82 6.52 -3.17
C ILE A 56 -3.30 6.82 -2.96
N ARG A 57 -4.14 5.86 -3.37
CA ARG A 57 -5.56 5.78 -3.08
C ARG A 57 -5.83 4.51 -2.29
N VAL A 58 -6.89 4.54 -1.47
CA VAL A 58 -7.25 3.39 -0.63
C VAL A 58 -8.66 2.93 -0.95
N LYS A 59 -8.79 1.64 -1.29
CA LYS A 59 -10.09 0.98 -1.40
C LYS A 59 -10.39 0.28 -0.07
N LEU A 60 -11.31 0.88 0.68
CA LEU A 60 -11.75 0.36 1.95
C LEU A 60 -12.63 -0.89 1.77
N PRO A 61 -12.53 -1.88 2.66
CA PRO A 61 -13.39 -3.05 2.59
C PRO A 61 -14.83 -2.70 2.94
N GLU A 62 -15.75 -3.20 2.13
CA GLU A 62 -17.18 -3.20 2.43
C GLU A 62 -17.54 -4.50 3.18
N LEU A 63 -18.36 -4.37 4.22
CA LEU A 63 -18.76 -5.46 5.10
C LEU A 63 -20.28 -5.64 5.05
N GLU A 64 -20.71 -6.89 4.91
CA GLU A 64 -22.13 -7.26 4.97
C GLU A 64 -22.49 -7.75 6.37
N LEU A 65 -23.52 -7.14 6.96
CA LEU A 65 -24.05 -7.48 8.27
C LEU A 65 -25.06 -8.65 8.17
N PRO A 66 -25.41 -9.31 9.29
CA PRO A 66 -26.39 -10.40 9.27
C PRO A 66 -27.78 -10.01 8.76
N ASP A 67 -28.11 -8.72 8.80
CA ASP A 67 -29.36 -8.16 8.26
C ASP A 67 -29.29 -7.84 6.75
N GLY A 68 -28.18 -8.20 6.08
CA GLY A 68 -27.92 -7.93 4.66
C GLY A 68 -27.47 -6.49 4.37
N THR A 69 -27.38 -5.63 5.39
CA THR A 69 -26.94 -4.24 5.20
C THR A 69 -25.44 -4.20 4.97
N ARG A 70 -25.00 -3.41 3.98
CA ARG A 70 -23.58 -3.15 3.74
C ARG A 70 -23.11 -1.91 4.48
N THR A 71 -21.90 -1.98 5.05
CA THR A 71 -21.29 -0.90 5.81
C THR A 71 -19.78 -0.89 5.63
N CYS A 72 -19.15 0.27 5.85
CA CYS A 72 -17.70 0.40 5.93
C CYS A 72 -17.37 1.07 7.27
N PRO A 73 -16.86 0.31 8.27
CA PRO A 73 -16.56 0.84 9.59
C PRO A 73 -15.20 1.55 9.62
N PHE A 74 -14.57 1.76 8.47
CA PHE A 74 -13.21 2.24 8.33
C PHE A 74 -13.16 3.63 7.72
N SER A 75 -12.17 4.41 8.13
CA SER A 75 -11.74 5.63 7.45
C SER A 75 -10.22 5.71 7.45
N VAL A 76 -9.67 6.46 6.50
CA VAL A 76 -8.22 6.64 6.35
C VAL A 76 -7.85 8.11 6.26
N GLN A 77 -6.70 8.46 6.82
CA GLN A 77 -6.12 9.79 6.76
C GLN A 77 -4.63 9.72 6.51
N PHE A 78 -4.13 10.66 5.71
CA PHE A 78 -2.71 10.83 5.41
C PHE A 78 -2.27 12.20 5.96
N PRO A 79 -1.78 12.28 7.20
CA PRO A 79 -1.50 13.56 7.85
C PRO A 79 -0.45 14.39 7.11
N GLU A 80 0.54 13.74 6.49
CA GLU A 80 1.58 14.40 5.69
C GLU A 80 1.29 14.40 4.18
N GLY A 81 0.12 13.91 3.76
CA GLY A 81 -0.24 13.73 2.36
C GLY A 81 0.01 12.31 1.85
N GLN A 82 -0.52 12.03 0.66
CA GLN A 82 -0.59 10.69 0.05
C GLN A 82 0.28 10.55 -1.21
N ASP A 83 1.19 11.50 -1.43
CA ASP A 83 2.04 11.54 -2.61
C ASP A 83 3.37 10.83 -2.35
N ILE A 84 3.67 9.85 -3.21
CA ILE A 84 4.99 9.25 -3.34
C ILE A 84 5.87 10.23 -4.12
N VAL A 85 6.82 10.81 -3.43
CA VAL A 85 7.85 11.70 -3.94
C VAL A 85 9.17 10.93 -4.05
N LEU A 86 9.83 11.10 -5.20
CA LEU A 86 11.14 10.51 -5.45
C LEU A 86 12.26 11.46 -5.03
N SER A 87 13.18 10.93 -4.23
CA SER A 87 14.42 11.58 -3.85
C SER A 87 15.45 11.48 -4.97
N SER A 88 16.43 12.39 -4.97
CA SER A 88 17.50 12.42 -5.98
C SER A 88 18.40 11.17 -5.97
N ASP A 89 18.39 10.40 -4.88
CA ASP A 89 19.11 9.13 -4.73
C ASP A 89 18.31 7.92 -5.25
N GLY A 90 17.12 8.14 -5.81
CA GLY A 90 16.25 7.09 -6.35
C GLY A 90 15.41 6.38 -5.29
N THR A 91 15.42 6.85 -4.04
CA THR A 91 14.51 6.36 -2.99
C THR A 91 13.17 7.09 -3.02
N SER A 92 12.14 6.47 -2.44
CA SER A 92 10.81 7.08 -2.27
C SER A 92 10.61 7.44 -0.80
N ASN A 93 9.85 8.51 -0.51
CA ASN A 93 9.44 8.81 0.85
C ASN A 93 8.51 7.73 1.43
N GLU A 94 8.59 7.53 2.73
CA GLU A 94 7.58 6.78 3.47
C GLU A 94 6.34 7.67 3.71
N LEU A 95 5.17 7.05 3.79
CA LEU A 95 3.90 7.73 4.09
C LEU A 95 3.32 7.22 5.39
N THR A 96 2.81 8.11 6.22
CA THR A 96 2.00 7.71 7.38
C THR A 96 0.54 7.61 6.96
N CYS A 97 -0.09 6.46 7.23
CA CYS A 97 -1.52 6.25 7.07
C CYS A 97 -2.14 6.00 8.44
N ARG A 98 -3.14 6.80 8.81
CA ARG A 98 -3.96 6.59 9.99
C ARG A 98 -5.25 5.91 9.58
N ILE A 99 -5.45 4.70 10.07
CA ILE A 99 -6.63 3.89 9.83
C ILE A 99 -7.50 3.97 11.09
N SER A 100 -8.69 4.53 10.95
CA SER A 100 -9.67 4.59 12.02
C SER A 100 -10.76 3.54 11.82
N PHE A 101 -11.21 2.96 12.93
CA PHE A 101 -12.30 2.01 12.98
C PHE A 101 -13.37 2.48 13.97
N ARG A 102 -14.64 2.42 13.55
CA ARG A 102 -15.79 2.67 14.41
C ARG A 102 -16.99 1.87 13.93
N SER A 103 -17.70 1.24 14.87
CA SER A 103 -18.96 0.55 14.57
C SER A 103 -19.98 0.73 15.69
N SER A 104 -21.24 0.91 15.31
CA SER A 104 -22.39 0.91 16.23
C SER A 104 -22.96 -0.49 16.49
N LYS A 105 -22.46 -1.52 15.80
CA LYS A 105 -22.89 -2.91 15.92
C LYS A 105 -21.69 -3.84 16.20
N PRO A 106 -21.86 -4.88 17.04
CA PRO A 106 -20.84 -5.89 17.22
C PRO A 106 -20.47 -6.56 15.89
N MET A 107 -19.18 -6.68 15.61
CA MET A 107 -18.69 -7.26 14.36
C MET A 107 -17.33 -7.93 14.55
N SER A 108 -17.09 -8.98 13.77
CA SER A 108 -15.81 -9.68 13.68
C SER A 108 -15.56 -10.03 12.23
N PHE A 109 -14.39 -9.66 11.70
CA PHE A 109 -14.08 -9.83 10.30
C PHE A 109 -12.55 -9.89 10.09
N LEU A 110 -12.18 -10.51 8.97
CA LEU A 110 -10.84 -10.47 8.39
C LEU A 110 -11.00 -10.00 6.95
N ARG A 111 -10.46 -8.84 6.61
CA ARG A 111 -10.56 -8.23 5.28
C ARG A 111 -9.28 -7.52 4.90
N GLU A 112 -9.07 -7.42 3.60
CA GLU A 112 -7.98 -6.67 3.01
C GLU A 112 -8.43 -5.23 2.74
N MET A 113 -7.52 -4.29 2.97
CA MET A 113 -7.64 -2.91 2.53
C MET A 113 -6.60 -2.73 1.40
N LEU A 114 -7.06 -2.32 0.22
CA LEU A 114 -6.17 -2.23 -0.95
C LEU A 114 -5.64 -0.81 -1.09
N PHE A 115 -4.33 -0.67 -1.16
CA PHE A 115 -3.64 0.58 -1.46
C PHE A 115 -3.19 0.49 -2.91
N ILE A 116 -3.61 1.45 -3.73
CA ILE A 116 -3.39 1.45 -5.17
C ILE A 116 -2.84 2.81 -5.62
N ASP A 117 -1.99 2.81 -6.63
CA ASP A 117 -1.52 4.05 -7.25
C ASP A 117 -2.45 4.52 -8.39
N GLU A 118 -2.02 5.52 -9.17
CA GLU A 118 -2.80 6.05 -10.31
C GLU A 118 -2.86 5.10 -11.52
N GLU A 119 -1.94 4.13 -11.60
CA GLU A 119 -1.89 3.12 -12.65
C GLU A 119 -2.62 1.82 -12.24
N ASP A 120 -3.33 1.85 -11.10
CA ASP A 120 -4.02 0.71 -10.48
C ASP A 120 -3.07 -0.47 -10.15
N ASN A 121 -1.79 -0.15 -9.84
CA ASN A 121 -0.82 -1.12 -9.30
C ASN A 121 -1.10 -1.48 -7.84
#